data_AF-A0A9P7EB49-F1
#
_entry.id   AF-A0A9P7EB49-F1
#
_cell.length_a   1.000
_cell.length_b   1.000
_cell.length_c   1.000
_cell.angle_alpha   90.00
_cell.angle_beta   90.00
_cell.angle_gamma   90.00
#
_symmetry.space_group_name_H-M   'P 1'
#
loop_
_entity.id
_entity.type
_entity.pdbx_description
1 polymer ?
#
loop_
_entity_poly.entity_id
_entity_poly.type
_entity_poly.pdbx_seq_one_letter_code
_entity_poly.pdbx_strand_id
1 'polypeptide(L)'
;MDHRRIGHRHHLTSEDVAFLHGSLDKTCDSYLNELKVGLEEICGVSVSIPTVWCALQRSRYSMKKVYPFAILFCLSCLVTADHTTP
;
A
#
# COMPACT_ATOMS: atom_id res chain seq x y z
N MET A 1 7.31 -24.67 -11.79
CA MET A 1 8.19 -23.52 -11.53
C MET A 1 8.23 -23.31 -10.04
N ASP A 2 9.44 -23.25 -9.48
CA ASP A 2 9.76 -23.39 -8.06
C ASP A 2 9.30 -22.13 -7.28
N HIS A 3 8.29 -22.25 -6.42
CA HIS A 3 7.94 -21.21 -5.44
C HIS A 3 8.92 -21.27 -4.26
N ARG A 4 10.17 -20.94 -4.54
CA ARG A 4 11.26 -21.01 -3.55
C ARG A 4 11.25 -19.77 -2.67
N ARG A 5 10.74 -20.00 -1.46
CA ARG A 5 10.93 -19.19 -0.25
C ARG A 5 12.40 -18.79 -0.11
N ILE A 6 12.74 -17.53 -0.39
CA ILE A 6 14.04 -16.97 0.01
C ILE A 6 13.79 -15.55 0.53
N GLY A 7 13.80 -15.42 1.85
CA GLY A 7 13.93 -14.15 2.54
C GLY A 7 15.34 -13.60 2.34
N HIS A 8 15.68 -13.21 1.11
CA HIS A 8 16.82 -12.35 0.89
C HIS A 8 16.41 -10.96 1.33
N ARG A 9 17.24 -10.34 2.16
CA ARG A 9 17.12 -8.95 2.56
C ARG A 9 17.38 -8.08 1.33
N HIS A 10 16.42 -8.03 0.41
CA HIS A 10 16.51 -7.20 -0.79
C HIS A 10 16.47 -5.76 -0.32
N HIS A 11 17.65 -5.16 -0.32
CA HIS A 11 17.81 -3.73 -0.12
C HIS A 11 17.20 -3.10 -1.36
N LEU A 12 16.07 -2.39 -1.20
CA LEU A 12 15.44 -1.66 -2.29
C LEU A 12 16.49 -0.79 -2.98
N THR A 13 16.64 -0.97 -4.27
CA THR A 13 17.58 -0.23 -5.11
C THR A 13 17.06 1.19 -5.33
N SER A 14 17.89 2.07 -5.87
CA SER A 14 17.46 3.44 -6.18
C SER A 14 16.33 3.48 -7.21
N GLU A 15 16.26 2.49 -8.10
CA GLU A 15 15.21 2.39 -9.13
C GLU A 15 13.87 2.01 -8.50
N ASP A 16 13.88 1.06 -7.54
CA ASP A 16 12.68 0.66 -6.79
C ASP A 16 12.11 1.84 -5.98
N VAL A 17 13.00 2.64 -5.38
CA VAL A 17 12.60 3.84 -4.62
C VAL A 17 12.05 4.92 -5.56
N ALA A 18 12.61 5.08 -6.76
CA ALA A 18 12.10 6.01 -7.75
C ALA A 18 10.70 5.60 -8.24
N PHE A 19 10.44 4.30 -8.40
CA PHE A 19 9.11 3.78 -8.71
C PHE A 19 8.11 4.08 -7.57
N LEU A 20 8.50 3.86 -6.32
CA LEU A 20 7.67 4.19 -5.16
C LEU A 20 7.30 5.69 -5.14
N HIS A 21 8.27 6.56 -5.41
CA HIS A 21 8.02 8.00 -5.52
C HIS A 21 7.04 8.32 -6.66
N GLY A 22 7.26 7.79 -7.86
CA GLY A 22 6.40 8.06 -9.00
C GLY A 22 4.97 7.54 -8.82
N SER A 23 4.79 6.46 -8.06
CA SER A 23 3.48 5.91 -7.75
C SER A 23 2.73 6.75 -6.72
N LEU A 24 3.45 7.23 -5.70
CA LEU A 24 2.88 8.07 -4.64
C LEU A 24 2.64 9.52 -5.10
N ASP A 25 3.48 10.06 -5.98
CA ASP A 25 3.30 11.41 -6.55
C ASP A 25 2.01 11.52 -7.36
N LYS A 26 1.63 10.44 -8.06
CA LYS A 26 0.36 10.34 -8.80
C LYS A 26 -0.84 10.07 -7.89
N THR A 27 -0.63 9.30 -6.82
CA THR A 27 -1.69 8.81 -5.92
C THR A 27 -1.13 8.59 -4.52
N CYS A 28 -1.29 9.59 -3.64
CA CYS A 28 -0.80 9.53 -2.25
C CYS A 28 -1.60 8.59 -1.33
N ASP A 29 -2.74 8.04 -1.77
CA ASP A 29 -3.61 7.17 -0.98
C ASP A 29 -3.45 5.67 -1.29
N SER A 30 -2.35 5.26 -1.93
CA SER A 30 -2.07 3.84 -2.20
C SER A 30 -1.72 3.06 -0.92
N TYR A 31 -2.27 1.86 -0.79
CA TYR A 31 -1.98 0.98 0.35
C TYR A 31 -0.58 0.36 0.21
N LEU A 32 0.09 0.08 1.34
CA LEU A 32 1.41 -0.58 1.31
C LEU A 32 1.40 -1.93 0.60
N ASN A 33 0.26 -2.64 0.61
CA ASN A 33 0.13 -3.90 -0.09
C ASN A 33 0.12 -3.72 -1.61
N GLU A 34 -0.51 -2.65 -2.12
CA GLU A 34 -0.53 -2.32 -3.54
C GLU A 34 0.87 -1.92 -4.03
N LEU A 35 1.57 -1.10 -3.24
CA LEU A 35 2.96 -0.73 -3.54
C LEU A 35 3.89 -1.94 -3.56
N LYS A 36 3.68 -2.89 -2.64
CA LYS A 36 4.41 -4.16 -2.63
C LYS A 36 4.13 -4.96 -3.92
N VAL A 37 2.86 -5.12 -4.30
CA VAL A 37 2.46 -5.86 -5.50
C VAL A 37 3.05 -5.18 -6.75
N GLY A 38 2.99 -3.85 -6.84
CA GLY A 38 3.60 -3.10 -7.94
C GLY A 38 5.12 -3.29 -8.04
N LEU A 39 5.83 -3.33 -6.91
CA LEU A 39 7.26 -3.65 -6.89
C LEU A 39 7.56 -5.08 -7.37
N GLU A 40 6.70 -6.03 -7.03
CA GLU A 40 6.85 -7.43 -7.47
C GLU A 40 6.53 -7.59 -8.97
N GLU A 41 5.48 -6.93 -9.47
CA GLU A 41 5.05 -7.03 -10.86
C GLU A 41 5.92 -6.23 -11.83
N ILE A 42 6.36 -5.03 -11.44
CA ILE A 42 7.07 -4.09 -12.33
C ILE A 42 8.59 -4.22 -12.15
N CYS A 43 9.06 -4.27 -10.91
CA CYS A 43 10.50 -4.34 -10.62
C CYS A 43 10.98 -5.80 -10.42
N GLY A 44 10.08 -6.78 -10.31
CA GLY A 44 10.43 -8.17 -10.03
C GLY A 44 10.92 -8.41 -8.60
N VAL A 45 10.65 -7.46 -7.68
CA VAL A 45 11.21 -7.45 -6.33
C VAL A 45 10.15 -7.83 -5.30
N SER A 46 10.29 -9.03 -4.72
CA SER A 46 9.42 -9.47 -3.63
C SER A 46 9.95 -8.97 -2.27
N VAL A 47 9.27 -7.97 -1.70
CA VAL A 47 9.62 -7.37 -0.41
C VAL A 47 8.49 -7.51 0.61
N SER A 48 8.83 -7.50 1.89
CA SER A 48 7.83 -7.47 2.95
C SER A 48 7.26 -6.05 3.13
N ILE A 49 6.00 -5.95 3.59
CA ILE A 49 5.33 -4.69 3.93
C ILE A 49 6.19 -3.77 4.83
N PRO A 50 6.83 -4.26 5.92
CA PRO A 50 7.69 -3.41 6.73
C PRO A 50 8.93 -2.89 5.97
N THR A 51 9.44 -3.62 4.98
CA THR A 51 10.55 -3.14 4.14
C THR A 51 10.12 -1.99 3.24
N VAL A 52 8.94 -2.10 2.61
CA VAL A 52 8.33 -1.00 1.83
C VAL A 52 8.14 0.22 2.74
N TRP A 53 7.58 0.02 3.92
CA TRP A 53 7.39 1.10 4.89
C TRP A 53 8.69 1.77 5.33
N CYS A 54 9.74 0.99 5.62
CA CYS A 54 11.07 1.54 5.95
C CYS A 54 11.66 2.38 4.81
N ALA A 55 11.46 1.99 3.55
CA ALA A 55 11.90 2.79 2.41
C ALA A 55 11.13 4.11 2.30
N LEU A 56 9.81 4.07 2.47
CA LEU A 56 8.97 5.27 2.48
C LEU A 56 9.33 6.23 3.63
N GLN A 57 9.64 5.70 4.82
CA GLN A 57 10.11 6.52 5.95
C GLN A 57 11.44 7.22 5.66
N ARG A 58 12.39 6.54 4.99
CA ARG A 58 13.65 7.17 4.56
C ARG A 58 13.40 8.32 3.59
N SER A 59 12.35 8.21 2.80
CA SER A 59 11.87 9.25 1.88
C SER A 59 10.90 10.27 2.51
N ARG A 60 10.79 10.32 3.85
CA ARG A 60 9.96 11.28 4.60
C ARG A 60 8.43 11.15 4.41
N TYR A 61 7.93 10.03 3.89
CA TYR A 61 6.49 9.79 3.84
C TYR A 61 5.91 9.50 5.23
N SER A 62 4.67 9.94 5.44
CA SER A 62 3.90 9.70 6.67
C SER A 62 2.74 8.75 6.42
N MET A 63 2.49 7.83 7.35
CA MET A 63 1.41 6.86 7.21
C MET A 63 0.08 7.47 7.63
N LYS A 64 -0.92 7.38 6.76
CA LYS A 64 -2.31 7.57 7.16
C LYS A 64 -2.86 6.21 7.59
N LYS A 65 -3.18 6.07 8.88
CA LYS A 65 -3.83 4.85 9.39
C LYS A 65 -5.31 4.90 9.08
N VAL A 66 -5.76 4.02 8.19
CA VAL A 66 -7.18 3.82 7.90
C VAL A 66 -7.68 2.69 8.79
N TYR A 67 -8.56 3.01 9.73
CA TYR A 67 -9.20 2.00 10.56
C TYR A 67 -10.41 1.44 9.80
N PRO A 68 -10.53 0.11 9.64
CA PRO A 68 -11.65 -0.49 8.90
C PRO A 68 -13.01 -0.13 9.54
N PHE A 69 -13.03 0.13 10.84
CA PHE A 69 -14.21 0.58 11.58
C PHE A 69 -14.76 1.93 11.10
N ALA A 70 -13.90 2.84 10.61
CA ALA A 70 -14.33 4.14 10.11
C ALA A 70 -15.08 4.03 8.77
N ILE A 71 -14.69 3.07 7.91
CA ILE A 71 -15.37 2.81 6.65
C ILE A 71 -16.71 2.11 6.90
N LEU A 72 -16.73 1.15 7.83
CA LEU A 72 -17.94 0.40 8.18
C LEU A 72 -19.02 1.30 8.80
N PHE A 73 -18.62 2.27 9.64
CA PHE A 73 -19.55 3.26 10.20
C PHE A 73 -20.18 4.13 9.10
N CYS A 74 -19.39 4.62 8.16
CA CYS A 74 -19.92 5.39 7.02
C CYS A 74 -20.86 4.57 6.12
N LEU A 75 -20.55 3.30 5.84
CA LEU A 75 -21.45 2.42 5.07
C LEU A 75 -22.77 2.16 5.81
N SER A 76 -22.75 2.04 7.13
CA SER A 76 -23.98 1.90 7.93
C SER A 76 -24.85 3.16 7.91
N CYS A 77 -24.24 4.36 7.86
CA CYS A 77 -24.95 5.62 7.68
C CYS A 77 -25.50 5.79 6.25
N LEU A 78 -24.79 5.29 5.24
CA LEU A 78 -25.23 5.37 3.84
C LEU A 78 -26.43 4.44 3.56
N VAL A 79 -26.45 3.24 4.16
CA VAL A 79 -27.56 2.28 4.05
C VAL A 79 -28.82 2.73 4.80
N THR A 80 -28.67 3.48 5.90
CA THR A 80 -29.83 3.97 6.67
C THR A 80 -30.48 5.23 6.08
N ALA A 81 -29.84 5.91 5.13
CA ALA A 81 -30.39 7.09 4.47
C ALA A 81 -31.43 6.79 3.36
N ASP A 82 -31.57 5.54 2.91
CA ASP A 82 -32.47 5.17 1.80
C ASP A 82 -33.85 4.67 2.25
N HIS A 83 -34.05 4.39 3.55
CA HIS A 83 -35.31 3.84 4.08
C HIS A 83 -36.23 4.87 4.75
N THR A 84 -36.21 6.12 4.30
CA THR A 84 -37.22 7.12 4.71
C THR A 84 -37.71 7.90 3.50
N THR A 85 -38.62 7.28 2.77
CA THR A 85 -39.63 7.99 1.98
C THR A 85 -41.01 7.46 2.36
N PRO A 86 -42.00 8.36 2.54
CA PRO A 86 -43.23 8.14 3.30
C PRO A 86 -44.23 7.14 2.68
#